data_AF-A0A7S0J9C6-F1
#
_entry.id   AF-A0A7S0J9C6-F1
#
_cell.length_a   1.000
_cell.length_b   1.000
_cell.length_c   1.000
_cell.angle_alpha   90.00
_cell.angle_beta   90.00
_cell.angle_gamma   90.00
#
_symmetry.space_group_name_H-M   'P 1'
#
loop_
_entity.id
_entity.type
_entity.pdbx_description
1 polymer ?
#
loop_
_entity_poly.entity_id
_entity_poly.type
_entity_poly.pdbx_seq_one_letter_code
_entity_poly.pdbx_strand_id
1 'polypeptide(L)'
;SQLLSPLRLRLLDVLISAHTHSARAEMWRQLAAAEAAQYNVTVGAVAWLRACGIARSADGPASLQAAVDAMVAAVTSSECASPAAAEERVLSDDIPLPVDHVYASASDHSISPLVVLYAPVGSMLFARAHAVLAEHARRGELTYVYRPLSVMAAGAPRQTLQGYGVQLAIKNMEYKAMDDQAIAELGAAEDTDSDAELGADGEEEEELNGFFIQAIGSRRPELVEALATFADVLASAEAEQDSSELKVWAIQDLGLQAAERVLKATEPLKALRDICQNFPFVARSLSKKPAVRELEEEVSYRQQALWGPHYSGAFLNGRQLPVVHENDLVGLLTTIQRELRSVDALTQLGLSSPVISSLVSLPAAPA
;
A
#
# COMPACT_ATOMS: atom_id res chain seq x y z
N SER A 1 11.96 -28.29 -6.77
CA SER A 1 12.03 -27.39 -5.60
C SER A 1 10.90 -26.37 -5.71
N GLN A 2 9.97 -26.32 -4.76
CA GLN A 2 9.02 -25.19 -4.70
C GLN A 2 9.81 -23.97 -4.21
N LEU A 3 10.01 -22.99 -5.09
CA LEU A 3 10.75 -21.76 -4.76
C LEU A 3 10.01 -20.89 -3.74
N LEU A 4 8.69 -21.06 -3.61
CA LEU A 4 7.82 -20.29 -2.73
C LEU A 4 6.87 -21.23 -1.98
N SER A 5 6.63 -20.94 -0.69
CA SER A 5 5.60 -21.60 0.10
C SER A 5 4.21 -21.14 -0.35
N PRO A 6 3.14 -21.95 -0.14
CA PRO A 6 1.77 -21.58 -0.54
C PRO A 6 1.30 -20.23 0.03
N LEU A 7 1.74 -19.88 1.25
CA LEU A 7 1.44 -18.58 1.86
C LEU A 7 2.13 -17.42 1.12
N ARG A 8 3.39 -17.59 0.70
CA ARG A 8 4.09 -16.58 -0.10
C ARG A 8 3.46 -16.39 -1.47
N LEU A 9 2.89 -17.43 -2.07
CA LEU A 9 2.17 -17.31 -3.35
C LEU A 9 0.93 -16.42 -3.20
N ARG A 10 0.12 -16.62 -2.17
CA ARG A 10 -1.04 -15.75 -1.90
C ARG A 10 -0.64 -14.30 -1.62
N LEU A 11 0.46 -14.11 -0.90
CA LEU A 11 0.98 -12.76 -0.66
C LEU A 11 1.49 -12.11 -1.94
N LEU A 12 2.10 -12.90 -2.84
CA LEU A 12 2.59 -12.41 -4.13
C LEU A 12 1.46 -11.82 -4.97
N ASP A 13 0.30 -12.47 -5.01
CA ASP A 13 -0.87 -11.96 -5.72
C ASP A 13 -1.28 -10.56 -5.21
N VAL A 14 -1.29 -10.39 -3.88
CA VAL A 14 -1.61 -9.10 -3.23
C VAL A 14 -0.53 -8.03 -3.51
N LEU A 15 0.75 -8.41 -3.49
CA LEU A 15 1.85 -7.49 -3.80
C LEU A 15 1.80 -7.00 -5.25
N ILE A 16 1.45 -7.89 -6.17
CA ILE A 16 1.27 -7.57 -7.59
C ILE A 16 0.06 -6.65 -7.77
N SER A 17 -1.08 -6.96 -7.16
CA SER A 17 -2.28 -6.12 -7.27
C SER A 17 -2.08 -4.73 -6.66
N ALA A 18 -1.34 -4.64 -5.56
CA ALA A 18 -1.00 -3.38 -4.91
C ALA A 18 0.12 -2.60 -5.62
N HIS A 19 0.72 -3.15 -6.69
CA HIS A 19 1.79 -2.52 -7.46
C HIS A 19 2.99 -2.03 -6.61
N THR A 20 3.34 -2.74 -5.53
CA THR A 20 4.37 -2.31 -4.57
C THR A 20 5.77 -2.16 -5.19
N HIS A 21 6.06 -2.90 -6.26
CA HIS A 21 7.35 -2.84 -6.96
C HIS A 21 7.39 -1.84 -8.13
N SER A 22 6.29 -1.14 -8.43
CA SER A 22 6.20 -0.19 -9.54
C SER A 22 7.22 0.96 -9.39
N ALA A 23 7.33 1.53 -8.19
CA ALA A 23 8.30 2.59 -7.89
C ALA A 23 9.75 2.13 -8.12
N ARG A 24 10.08 0.87 -7.79
CA ARG A 24 11.41 0.30 -8.04
C ARG A 24 11.67 0.10 -9.53
N ALA A 25 10.68 -0.32 -10.30
CA ALA A 25 10.80 -0.44 -11.75
C ALA A 25 11.03 0.94 -12.40
N GLU A 26 10.32 1.97 -11.93
CA GLU A 26 10.49 3.34 -12.40
C GLU A 26 11.84 3.94 -12.01
N MET A 27 12.34 3.66 -10.80
CA MET A 27 13.69 4.00 -10.36
C MET A 27 14.74 3.46 -11.35
N TRP A 28 14.66 2.18 -11.73
CA TRP A 28 15.57 1.59 -12.71
C TRP A 28 15.48 2.26 -14.09
N ARG A 29 14.27 2.65 -14.51
CA ARG A 29 14.05 3.35 -15.78
C ARG A 29 14.74 4.72 -15.77
N GLN A 30 14.56 5.49 -14.71
CA GLN A 30 15.17 6.81 -14.56
C GLN A 30 16.69 6.71 -14.46
N LEU A 31 17.20 5.74 -13.69
CA LEU A 31 18.63 5.47 -13.57
C LEU A 31 19.24 5.08 -14.93
N ALA A 32 18.59 4.17 -15.68
CA ALA A 32 19.06 3.77 -16.99
C ALA A 32 19.08 4.95 -17.99
N ALA A 33 18.09 5.85 -17.93
CA ALA A 33 18.05 7.03 -18.77
C ALA A 33 19.15 8.05 -18.42
N ALA A 34 19.41 8.27 -17.12
CA ALA A 34 20.46 9.15 -16.63
C ALA A 34 21.85 8.63 -17.02
N GLU A 35 22.14 7.34 -16.76
CA GLU A 35 23.42 6.75 -17.12
C GLU A 35 23.60 6.66 -18.65
N ALA A 36 22.54 6.36 -19.41
CA ALA A 36 22.61 6.37 -20.87
C ALA A 36 23.03 7.74 -21.42
N ALA A 37 22.56 8.84 -20.80
CA ALA A 37 22.98 10.20 -21.15
C ALA A 37 24.43 10.49 -20.73
N GLN A 38 24.85 10.04 -19.55
CA GLN A 38 26.22 10.21 -19.04
C GLN A 38 27.26 9.52 -19.93
N TYR A 39 26.97 8.30 -20.40
CA TYR A 39 27.89 7.50 -21.21
C TYR A 39 27.66 7.62 -22.73
N ASN A 40 26.85 8.58 -23.19
CA ASN A 40 26.52 8.79 -24.61
C ASN A 40 26.06 7.51 -25.33
N VAL A 41 25.21 6.72 -24.68
CA VAL A 41 24.63 5.50 -25.27
C VAL A 41 23.70 5.88 -26.43
N THR A 42 23.71 5.08 -27.50
CA THR A 42 22.85 5.33 -28.66
C THR A 42 21.37 5.30 -28.28
N VAL A 43 20.65 6.37 -28.64
CA VAL A 43 19.21 6.51 -28.38
C VAL A 43 18.46 5.37 -29.07
N GLY A 44 17.71 4.58 -28.29
CA GLY A 44 16.95 3.44 -28.79
C GLY A 44 17.68 2.09 -28.73
N ALA A 45 18.88 2.02 -28.15
CA ALA A 45 19.56 0.75 -27.92
C ALA A 45 18.70 -0.24 -27.13
N VAL A 46 18.57 -1.47 -27.65
CA VAL A 46 17.75 -2.52 -27.01
C VAL A 46 18.46 -3.11 -25.79
N ALA A 47 19.79 -3.17 -25.82
CA ALA A 47 20.61 -3.55 -24.68
C ALA A 47 21.94 -2.80 -24.73
N TRP A 48 22.57 -2.58 -23.57
CA TRP A 48 23.89 -1.99 -23.49
C TRP A 48 24.60 -2.40 -22.20
N LEU A 49 25.92 -2.28 -22.20
CA LEU A 49 26.77 -2.60 -21.06
C LEU A 49 27.66 -1.42 -20.72
N ARG A 50 28.01 -1.27 -19.44
CA ARG A 50 29.07 -0.37 -19.00
C ARG A 50 30.09 -1.05 -18.10
N ALA A 51 31.34 -0.61 -18.24
CA ALA A 51 32.43 -0.90 -17.32
C ALA A 51 33.53 0.17 -17.49
N CYS A 52 34.15 0.63 -16.39
CA CYS A 52 35.35 1.48 -16.41
C CYS A 52 35.21 2.75 -17.26
N GLY A 53 34.08 3.44 -17.19
CA GLY A 53 33.84 4.64 -18.01
C GLY A 53 33.45 4.38 -19.48
N ILE A 54 33.46 3.13 -19.94
CA ILE A 54 33.15 2.73 -21.32
C ILE A 54 31.73 2.15 -21.36
N ALA A 55 30.92 2.60 -22.33
CA ALA A 55 29.65 1.97 -22.65
C ALA A 55 29.66 1.36 -24.06
N ARG A 56 28.98 0.22 -24.22
CA ARG A 56 28.78 -0.44 -25.51
C ARG A 56 27.29 -0.75 -25.68
N SER A 57 26.68 -0.24 -26.74
CA SER A 57 25.28 -0.54 -27.10
C SER A 57 25.17 -1.67 -28.10
N ALA A 58 24.02 -2.32 -28.10
CA ALA A 58 23.69 -3.37 -29.03
C ALA A 58 22.20 -3.37 -29.40
N ASP A 59 21.94 -3.37 -30.70
CA ASP A 59 20.58 -3.42 -31.25
C ASP A 59 20.14 -4.85 -31.62
N GLY A 60 21.08 -5.80 -31.66
CA GLY A 60 20.83 -7.17 -32.11
C GLY A 60 21.77 -8.20 -31.48
N PRO A 61 21.53 -9.50 -31.72
CA PRO A 61 22.23 -10.56 -31.01
C PRO A 61 23.72 -10.69 -31.38
N ALA A 62 24.08 -10.40 -32.64
CA ALA A 62 25.47 -10.44 -33.08
C ALA A 62 26.27 -9.24 -32.58
N SER A 63 25.69 -8.04 -32.64
CA SER A 63 26.30 -6.83 -32.09
C SER A 63 26.43 -6.89 -30.57
N LEU A 64 25.47 -7.51 -29.88
CA LEU A 64 25.57 -7.73 -28.44
C LEU A 64 26.70 -8.69 -28.07
N GLN A 65 26.86 -9.79 -28.79
CA GLN A 65 27.95 -10.72 -28.53
C GLN A 65 29.30 -10.03 -28.70
N ALA A 66 29.48 -9.29 -29.79
CA ALA A 66 30.69 -8.51 -30.03
C ALA A 66 30.92 -7.43 -28.95
N ALA A 67 29.85 -6.77 -28.47
CA ALA A 67 29.93 -5.80 -27.39
C ALA A 67 30.33 -6.44 -26.06
N VAL A 68 29.80 -7.62 -25.74
CA VAL A 68 30.13 -8.38 -24.52
C VAL A 68 31.57 -8.87 -24.59
N ASP A 69 31.99 -9.49 -25.69
CA ASP A 69 33.35 -10.02 -25.86
C ASP A 69 34.39 -8.88 -25.79
N ALA A 70 34.11 -7.75 -26.43
CA ALA A 70 34.96 -6.56 -26.35
C ALA A 70 35.00 -5.95 -24.94
N MET A 71 33.87 -5.95 -24.21
CA MET A 71 33.81 -5.47 -22.84
C MET A 71 34.61 -6.37 -21.91
N VAL A 72 34.44 -7.69 -22.01
CA VAL A 72 35.20 -8.67 -21.21
C VAL A 72 36.71 -8.55 -21.50
N ALA A 73 37.10 -8.37 -22.77
CA ALA A 73 38.50 -8.15 -23.13
C ALA A 73 39.06 -6.86 -22.52
N ALA A 74 38.33 -5.74 -22.55
CA ALA A 74 38.74 -4.48 -21.94
C ALA A 74 38.84 -4.55 -20.41
N VAL A 75 37.94 -5.32 -19.81
CA VAL A 75 37.84 -5.52 -18.35
C VAL A 75 38.96 -6.44 -17.82
N THR A 76 39.39 -7.42 -18.62
CA THR A 76 40.48 -8.33 -18.27
C THR A 76 41.86 -7.84 -18.69
N SER A 77 41.93 -6.90 -19.65
CA SER A 77 43.15 -6.14 -19.94
C SER A 77 43.38 -5.06 -18.86
N SER A 78 44.62 -4.60 -18.68
CA SER A 78 44.94 -3.54 -17.71
C SER A 78 44.35 -2.16 -18.05
N GLU A 79 43.46 -2.07 -19.04
CA GLU A 79 42.74 -0.85 -19.42
C GLU A 79 41.66 -0.47 -18.39
N CYS A 80 41.22 -1.46 -17.61
CA CYS A 80 40.19 -1.38 -16.58
C CYS A 80 40.75 -1.60 -15.16
N ALA A 81 41.88 -0.98 -14.81
CA ALA A 81 42.39 -1.05 -13.45
C ALA A 81 41.44 -0.28 -12.52
N SER A 82 40.56 -0.99 -11.79
CA SER A 82 39.74 -0.34 -10.75
C SER A 82 40.67 0.37 -9.76
N PRO A 83 40.45 1.66 -9.44
CA PRO A 83 41.36 2.39 -8.56
C PRO A 83 41.39 1.70 -7.20
N ALA A 84 42.59 1.39 -6.66
CA ALA A 84 42.73 0.56 -5.45
C ALA A 84 42.01 1.16 -4.23
N ALA A 85 41.86 2.49 -4.17
CA ALA A 85 41.19 3.22 -3.11
C ALA A 85 39.65 3.21 -3.29
N ALA A 86 38.91 2.88 -2.23
CA ALA A 86 37.45 2.85 -2.25
C ALA A 86 36.82 4.22 -2.56
N GLU A 87 37.45 5.32 -2.14
CA GLU A 87 36.93 6.70 -2.35
C GLU A 87 36.95 7.11 -3.83
N GLU A 88 37.98 6.72 -4.59
CA GLU A 88 38.06 6.97 -6.04
C GLU A 88 37.08 6.11 -6.84
N ARG A 89 36.71 4.92 -6.33
CA ARG A 89 35.66 4.07 -6.91
C ARG A 89 34.26 4.65 -6.72
N VAL A 90 34.03 5.35 -5.61
CA VAL A 90 32.76 6.06 -5.34
C VAL A 90 32.60 7.24 -6.31
N LEU A 91 33.69 7.91 -6.67
CA LEU A 91 33.69 9.04 -7.61
C LEU A 91 33.54 8.63 -9.09
N SER A 92 33.79 7.35 -9.42
CA SER A 92 33.78 6.83 -10.79
C SER A 92 32.54 5.99 -11.14
N ASP A 93 31.55 5.90 -10.23
CA ASP A 93 30.35 5.06 -10.38
C ASP A 93 30.65 3.56 -10.62
N ASP A 94 31.83 3.09 -10.18
CA ASP A 94 32.33 1.72 -10.38
C ASP A 94 32.00 0.77 -9.21
N ILE A 95 31.03 1.14 -8.36
CA ILE A 95 30.56 0.36 -7.21
C ILE A 95 29.08 -0.03 -7.42
N PRO A 96 28.67 -1.28 -7.09
CA PRO A 96 27.26 -1.65 -7.07
C PRO A 96 26.45 -0.74 -6.14
N LEU A 97 25.27 -0.31 -6.57
CA LEU A 97 24.34 0.41 -5.72
C LEU A 97 23.79 -0.53 -4.63
N PRO A 98 23.34 -0.01 -3.47
CA PRO A 98 22.74 -0.83 -2.42
C PRO A 98 21.51 -1.63 -2.87
N VAL A 99 20.84 -1.17 -3.94
CA VAL A 99 19.68 -1.82 -4.56
C VAL A 99 20.05 -2.84 -5.64
N ASP A 100 21.31 -2.89 -6.07
CA ASP A 100 21.79 -3.82 -7.08
C ASP A 100 21.88 -5.24 -6.54
N HIS A 101 21.68 -6.21 -7.43
CA HIS A 101 21.96 -7.61 -7.16
C HIS A 101 23.29 -7.98 -7.82
N VAL A 102 24.30 -8.23 -6.99
CA VAL A 102 25.61 -8.71 -7.45
C VAL A 102 25.54 -10.22 -7.65
N TYR A 103 25.84 -10.66 -8.87
CA TYR A 103 25.85 -12.08 -9.22
C TYR A 103 27.15 -12.74 -8.77
N ALA A 104 27.06 -13.97 -8.24
CA ALA A 104 28.18 -14.73 -7.68
C ALA A 104 28.97 -13.90 -6.66
N SER A 105 28.42 -13.75 -5.45
CA SER A 105 29.04 -13.04 -4.33
C SER A 105 30.31 -13.77 -3.87
N ALA A 106 31.43 -13.54 -4.56
CA ALA A 106 32.75 -13.81 -4.02
C ALA A 106 33.04 -12.74 -2.97
N SER A 107 33.59 -13.14 -1.83
CA SER A 107 33.76 -12.34 -0.61
C SER A 107 34.64 -11.09 -0.75
N ASP A 108 35.28 -10.87 -1.91
CA ASP A 108 36.11 -9.71 -2.20
C ASP A 108 35.57 -8.93 -3.41
N HIS A 109 34.62 -8.02 -3.16
CA HIS A 109 34.19 -7.00 -4.12
C HIS A 109 35.29 -5.97 -4.45
N SER A 110 36.47 -6.08 -3.84
CA SER A 110 37.46 -5.00 -3.75
C SER A 110 38.51 -5.01 -4.86
N ILE A 111 38.53 -6.01 -5.74
CA ILE A 111 39.62 -6.20 -6.73
C ILE A 111 39.09 -6.35 -8.17
N SER A 112 37.86 -6.83 -8.37
CA SER A 112 37.35 -7.15 -9.69
C SER A 112 36.52 -6.00 -10.30
N PRO A 113 36.77 -5.62 -11.55
CA PRO A 113 36.04 -4.55 -12.24
C PRO A 113 34.54 -4.83 -12.37
N LEU A 114 33.72 -3.77 -12.21
CA LEU A 114 32.26 -3.84 -12.28
C LEU A 114 31.77 -3.81 -13.73
N VAL A 115 30.93 -4.77 -14.10
CA VAL A 115 30.22 -4.81 -15.37
C VAL A 115 28.71 -4.77 -15.10
N VAL A 116 28.06 -3.72 -15.62
CA VAL A 116 26.61 -3.53 -15.51
C VAL A 116 25.96 -3.79 -16.85
N LEU A 117 25.01 -4.74 -16.88
CA LEU A 117 24.19 -5.04 -18.06
C LEU A 117 22.82 -4.39 -17.95
N TYR A 118 22.48 -3.56 -18.94
CA TYR A 118 21.14 -3.05 -19.19
C TYR A 118 20.48 -3.83 -20.32
N ALA A 119 19.45 -4.60 -20.01
CA ALA A 119 18.70 -5.33 -21.03
C ALA A 119 17.26 -5.62 -20.57
N PRO A 120 16.30 -5.76 -21.50
CA PRO A 120 14.94 -6.16 -21.17
C PRO A 120 14.90 -7.61 -20.71
N VAL A 121 14.26 -7.83 -19.56
CA VAL A 121 14.03 -9.18 -18.99
C VAL A 121 13.26 -10.02 -20.01
N GLY A 122 13.67 -11.27 -20.21
CA GLY A 122 13.00 -12.21 -21.11
C GLY A 122 13.40 -12.07 -22.59
N SER A 123 14.26 -11.11 -22.94
CA SER A 123 14.83 -11.03 -24.29
C SER A 123 15.92 -12.09 -24.53
N MET A 124 16.06 -12.56 -25.77
CA MET A 124 17.18 -13.42 -26.16
C MET A 124 18.54 -12.73 -26.00
N LEU A 125 18.55 -11.39 -26.13
CA LEU A 125 19.71 -10.54 -25.89
C LEU A 125 20.20 -10.68 -24.44
N PHE A 126 19.29 -10.50 -23.48
CA PHE A 126 19.59 -10.71 -22.06
C PHE A 126 20.13 -12.12 -21.80
N ALA A 127 19.46 -13.17 -22.30
CA ALA A 127 19.87 -14.55 -22.04
C ALA A 127 21.30 -14.86 -22.50
N ARG A 128 21.69 -14.38 -23.68
CA ARG A 128 23.05 -14.59 -24.24
C ARG A 128 24.11 -13.82 -23.46
N ALA A 129 23.89 -12.53 -23.23
CA ALA A 129 24.82 -11.70 -22.47
C ALA A 129 24.97 -12.20 -21.03
N HIS A 130 23.85 -12.58 -20.39
CA HIS A 130 23.85 -13.14 -19.04
C HIS A 130 24.68 -14.42 -18.95
N ALA A 131 24.55 -15.35 -19.91
CA ALA A 131 25.30 -16.61 -19.88
C ALA A 131 26.81 -16.40 -19.83
N VAL A 132 27.33 -15.49 -20.66
CA VAL A 132 28.76 -15.15 -20.74
C VAL A 132 29.22 -14.43 -19.47
N LEU A 133 28.55 -13.33 -19.09
CA LEU A 133 28.93 -12.52 -17.93
C LEU A 133 28.83 -13.31 -16.61
N ALA A 134 27.81 -14.15 -16.46
CA ALA A 134 27.65 -15.02 -15.30
C ALA A 134 28.76 -16.07 -15.18
N GLU A 135 29.34 -16.51 -16.30
CA GLU A 135 30.47 -17.43 -16.28
C GLU A 135 31.76 -16.74 -15.83
N HIS A 136 32.07 -15.57 -16.38
CA HIS A 136 33.22 -14.77 -15.96
C HIS A 136 33.10 -14.30 -14.49
N ALA A 137 31.89 -13.94 -14.04
CA ALA A 137 31.63 -13.62 -12.64
C ALA A 137 31.85 -14.82 -11.71
N ARG A 138 31.47 -16.03 -12.11
CA ARG A 138 31.72 -17.26 -11.34
C ARG A 138 33.20 -17.59 -11.21
N ARG A 139 34.02 -17.20 -12.18
CA ARG A 139 35.49 -17.34 -12.14
C ARG A 139 36.17 -16.24 -11.30
N GLY A 140 35.43 -15.22 -10.87
CA GLY A 140 35.96 -14.10 -10.10
C GLY A 140 36.77 -13.10 -10.94
N GLU A 141 36.56 -13.08 -12.27
CA GLU A 141 37.27 -12.18 -13.18
C GLU A 141 36.61 -10.79 -13.24
N LEU A 142 35.31 -10.72 -12.94
CA LEU A 142 34.52 -9.49 -12.95
C LEU A 142 33.41 -9.53 -11.92
N THR A 143 32.96 -8.36 -11.49
CA THR A 143 31.75 -8.18 -10.67
C THR A 143 30.58 -7.92 -11.60
N TYR A 144 29.59 -8.82 -11.65
CA TYR A 144 28.46 -8.70 -12.57
C TYR A 144 27.19 -8.20 -11.89
N VAL A 145 26.61 -7.13 -12.42
CA VAL A 145 25.33 -6.57 -11.99
C VAL A 145 24.37 -6.50 -13.18
N TYR A 146 23.12 -6.90 -12.95
CA TYR A 146 22.04 -6.76 -13.92
C TYR A 146 21.06 -5.66 -13.50
N ARG A 147 20.77 -4.75 -14.44
CA ARG A 147 19.75 -3.72 -14.27
C ARG A 147 18.69 -3.84 -15.39
N PRO A 148 17.40 -3.87 -15.04
CA PRO A 148 16.36 -4.05 -16.03
C PRO A 148 16.19 -2.80 -16.90
N LEU A 149 16.16 -2.99 -18.21
CA LEU A 149 15.79 -1.94 -19.16
C LEU A 149 14.36 -2.18 -19.62
N SER A 150 13.46 -1.24 -19.30
CA SER A 150 12.05 -1.31 -19.74
C SER A 150 11.84 -0.37 -20.91
N VAL A 151 11.44 -0.93 -22.06
CA VAL A 151 11.02 -0.16 -23.23
C VAL A 151 9.50 0.00 -23.16
N MET A 152 9.03 1.08 -22.53
CA MET A 152 7.62 1.43 -22.56
C MET A 152 7.25 2.02 -23.91
N ALA A 153 6.16 1.54 -24.50
CA ALA A 153 5.61 2.15 -25.71
C ALA A 153 5.16 3.59 -25.42
N ALA A 154 5.38 4.49 -26.38
CA ALA A 154 4.85 5.85 -26.28
C ALA A 154 3.32 5.79 -26.15
N GLY A 155 2.77 6.39 -25.09
CA GLY A 155 1.33 6.36 -24.79
C GLY A 155 0.87 5.26 -23.83
N ALA A 156 1.77 4.58 -23.12
CA ALA A 156 1.38 3.65 -22.06
C ALA A 156 0.44 4.32 -21.03
N PRO A 157 -0.62 3.62 -20.57
CA PRO A 157 -1.57 4.17 -19.62
C PRO A 157 -0.87 4.52 -18.29
N ARG A 158 -1.32 5.61 -17.65
CA ARG A 158 -0.83 5.96 -16.31
C ARG A 158 -1.23 4.85 -15.33
N GLN A 159 -0.26 4.43 -14.51
CA GLN A 159 -0.47 3.42 -13.49
C GLN A 159 -1.39 3.97 -12.39
N THR A 160 -2.50 3.27 -12.10
CA THR A 160 -3.32 3.55 -10.93
C THR A 160 -2.64 2.96 -9.69
N LEU A 161 -2.47 3.78 -8.66
CA LEU A 161 -1.89 3.35 -7.38
C LEU A 161 -2.99 2.95 -6.39
N GLN A 162 -2.65 2.04 -5.49
CA GLN A 162 -3.52 1.59 -4.41
C GLN A 162 -2.85 1.87 -3.06
N GLY A 163 -3.61 1.79 -1.98
CA GLY A 163 -3.10 1.97 -0.61
C GLY A 163 -3.37 3.33 0.02
N TYR A 164 -4.22 4.16 -0.60
CA TYR A 164 -4.75 5.37 0.02
C TYR A 164 -6.21 5.17 0.43
N GLY A 165 -6.62 5.87 1.49
CA GLY A 165 -8.03 6.01 1.89
C GLY A 165 -8.56 7.37 1.46
N VAL A 166 -9.87 7.44 1.17
CA VAL A 166 -10.57 8.71 0.96
C VAL A 166 -11.51 8.90 2.14
N GLN A 167 -11.50 10.09 2.72
CA GLN A 167 -12.43 10.48 3.77
C GLN A 167 -13.20 11.73 3.34
N LEU A 168 -14.49 11.76 3.65
CA LEU A 168 -15.33 12.94 3.52
C LEU A 168 -15.51 13.52 4.91
N ALA A 169 -14.86 14.64 5.18
CA ALA A 169 -14.95 15.32 6.47
C ALA A 169 -16.12 16.31 6.43
N ILE A 170 -17.07 16.15 7.35
CA ILE A 170 -18.18 17.08 7.53
C ILE A 170 -17.62 18.34 8.20
N LYS A 171 -17.59 19.47 7.49
CA LYS A 171 -16.94 20.71 7.94
C LYS A 171 -17.79 21.51 8.93
N ASN A 172 -19.12 21.40 8.87
CA ASN A 172 -20.02 22.04 9.82
C ASN A 172 -20.37 21.03 10.93
N MET A 173 -19.65 21.10 12.05
CA MET A 173 -19.92 20.32 13.27
C MET A 173 -20.50 21.18 14.41
N GLU A 174 -21.11 22.32 14.10
CA GLU A 174 -21.71 23.15 15.14
C GLU A 174 -22.97 22.49 15.71
N TYR A 175 -22.83 21.80 16.84
CA TYR A 175 -23.92 21.66 17.82
C TYR A 175 -23.37 21.79 19.26
N LYS A 176 -23.71 22.93 19.86
CA LYS A 176 -23.92 23.25 21.28
C LYS A 176 -23.13 22.41 22.31
N ALA A 177 -22.15 23.06 22.94
CA ALA A 177 -21.64 22.63 24.23
C ALA A 177 -22.76 22.70 25.29
N MET A 178 -23.21 21.55 25.77
CA MET A 178 -23.99 21.46 27.01
C MET A 178 -23.15 20.73 28.05
N ASP A 179 -23.14 21.30 29.25
CA ASP A 179 -22.35 20.91 30.41
C ASP A 179 -22.75 19.51 30.91
N ASP A 180 -21.78 18.60 31.03
CA ASP A 180 -21.98 17.18 31.38
C ASP A 180 -22.62 16.97 32.77
N GLN A 181 -22.67 18.02 33.61
CA GLN A 181 -23.25 17.97 34.96
C GLN A 181 -24.79 18.00 35.00
N ALA A 182 -25.47 18.43 33.94
CA ALA A 182 -26.94 18.52 33.93
C ALA A 182 -27.65 17.21 33.54
N ILE A 183 -26.91 16.21 33.05
CA ILE A 183 -27.48 15.01 32.39
C ILE A 183 -27.92 13.93 33.40
N ALA A 184 -27.45 13.99 34.65
CA ALA A 184 -27.84 13.02 35.68
C ALA A 184 -29.24 13.27 36.29
N GLU A 185 -29.83 14.46 36.13
CA GLU A 185 -31.04 14.86 36.86
C GLU A 185 -32.31 15.04 36.01
N LEU A 186 -32.25 15.00 34.68
CA LEU A 186 -33.40 15.27 33.81
C LEU A 186 -33.95 14.01 33.14
N GLY A 187 -34.49 13.12 33.96
CA GLY A 187 -35.34 12.02 33.53
C GLY A 187 -36.83 12.36 33.67
N ALA A 188 -37.37 13.31 32.89
CA ALA A 188 -38.80 13.42 32.51
C ALA A 188 -39.14 14.77 31.84
N ALA A 189 -40.03 14.69 30.84
CA ALA A 189 -40.94 15.73 30.30
C ALA A 189 -40.48 16.67 29.14
N GLU A 190 -41.16 16.43 28.01
CA GLU A 190 -41.89 17.32 27.05
C GLU A 190 -41.26 18.54 26.35
N ASP A 191 -41.36 18.46 25.01
CA ASP A 191 -41.79 19.43 23.99
C ASP A 191 -41.64 20.93 24.24
N THR A 192 -40.95 21.60 23.32
CA THR A 192 -41.41 22.90 22.79
C THR A 192 -40.80 23.19 21.42
N ASP A 193 -41.68 23.32 20.43
CA ASP A 193 -41.43 23.86 19.10
C ASP A 193 -40.92 25.31 19.18
N SER A 194 -39.97 25.65 18.32
CA SER A 194 -39.80 27.03 17.88
C SER A 194 -39.33 27.06 16.42
N ASP A 195 -40.27 27.45 15.56
CA ASP A 195 -40.10 27.95 14.20
C ASP A 195 -38.98 29.00 14.12
N ALA A 196 -38.15 28.93 13.06
CA ALA A 196 -37.30 30.03 12.64
C ALA A 196 -37.14 30.04 11.10
N GLU A 197 -37.87 30.97 10.50
CA GLU A 197 -37.82 31.54 9.14
C GLU A 197 -36.62 31.19 8.23
N LEU A 198 -36.93 30.56 7.09
CA LEU A 198 -36.04 30.43 5.93
C LEU A 198 -36.13 31.68 5.05
N GLY A 199 -35.01 32.43 4.98
CA GLY A 199 -34.78 33.46 3.99
C GLY A 199 -34.40 32.85 2.63
N ALA A 200 -35.16 33.23 1.61
CA ALA A 200 -34.86 32.97 0.21
C ALA A 200 -33.79 33.93 -0.31
N ASP A 201 -32.77 33.41 -0.98
CA ASP A 201 -32.31 33.83 -2.32
C ASP A 201 -30.94 33.23 -2.65
N GLY A 202 -30.89 32.46 -3.73
CA GLY A 202 -29.66 31.94 -4.32
C GLY A 202 -29.97 30.78 -5.26
N GLU A 203 -29.93 31.03 -6.57
CA GLU A 203 -29.98 30.01 -7.63
C GLU A 203 -28.72 29.12 -7.54
N GLU A 204 -28.72 28.19 -6.60
CA GLU A 204 -27.76 27.09 -6.55
C GLU A 204 -28.43 25.88 -7.20
N GLU A 205 -27.76 25.28 -8.18
CA GLU A 205 -28.19 24.01 -8.79
C GLU A 205 -28.41 22.99 -7.65
N GLU A 206 -29.67 22.66 -7.35
CA GLU A 206 -30.06 21.89 -6.16
C GLU A 206 -29.28 20.57 -6.08
N GLU A 207 -28.29 20.54 -5.19
CA GLU A 207 -27.50 19.36 -4.86
C GLU A 207 -28.34 18.48 -3.93
N LEU A 208 -29.07 17.52 -4.50
CA LEU A 208 -29.83 16.53 -3.73
C LEU A 208 -28.89 15.44 -3.24
N ASN A 209 -28.61 15.39 -1.93
CA ASN A 209 -27.80 14.35 -1.28
C ASN A 209 -26.43 14.05 -1.95
N GLY A 210 -25.77 15.08 -2.50
CA GLY A 210 -24.47 14.95 -3.17
C GLY A 210 -24.53 14.52 -4.65
N PHE A 211 -25.72 14.49 -5.26
CA PHE A 211 -25.90 14.21 -6.68
C PHE A 211 -26.31 15.48 -7.45
N PHE A 212 -25.50 15.86 -8.44
CA PHE A 212 -25.89 16.86 -9.43
C PHE A 212 -26.83 16.26 -10.48
N ILE A 213 -28.10 16.07 -10.13
CA ILE A 213 -29.11 15.42 -10.99
C ILE A 213 -29.20 16.11 -12.37
N GLN A 214 -29.10 17.44 -12.40
CA GLN A 214 -29.12 18.22 -13.63
C GLN A 214 -27.86 18.01 -14.51
N ALA A 215 -26.68 17.91 -13.90
CA ALA A 215 -25.43 17.62 -14.60
C ALA A 215 -25.36 16.18 -15.13
N ILE A 216 -25.99 15.22 -14.43
CA ILE A 216 -26.09 13.83 -14.88
C ILE A 216 -27.13 13.71 -16.01
N GLY A 217 -28.28 14.38 -15.88
CA GLY A 217 -29.32 14.41 -16.90
C GLY A 217 -28.84 14.99 -18.23
N SER A 218 -28.01 16.04 -18.20
CA SER A 218 -27.40 16.62 -19.41
C SER A 218 -26.40 15.70 -20.11
N ARG A 219 -25.68 14.84 -19.36
CA ARG A 219 -24.71 13.89 -19.92
C ARG A 219 -25.35 12.58 -20.39
N ARG A 220 -26.48 12.19 -19.79
CA ARG A 220 -27.16 10.89 -20.01
C ARG A 220 -28.67 11.10 -20.14
N PRO A 221 -29.16 11.56 -21.31
CA PRO A 221 -30.58 11.84 -21.53
C PRO A 221 -31.47 10.59 -21.51
N GLU A 222 -30.88 9.41 -21.65
CA GLU A 222 -31.53 8.09 -21.55
C GLU A 222 -32.02 7.72 -20.14
N LEU A 223 -31.55 8.42 -19.09
CA LEU A 223 -31.84 8.09 -17.68
C LEU A 223 -32.72 9.12 -16.95
N VAL A 224 -33.29 10.09 -17.66
CA VAL A 224 -34.00 11.24 -17.05
C VAL A 224 -35.21 10.81 -16.20
N GLU A 225 -36.03 9.86 -16.67
CA GLU A 225 -37.18 9.36 -15.91
C GLU A 225 -36.74 8.62 -14.63
N ALA A 226 -35.70 7.79 -14.72
CA ALA A 226 -35.16 7.08 -13.57
C ALA A 226 -34.54 8.05 -12.54
N LEU A 227 -33.85 9.10 -13.01
CA LEU A 227 -33.28 10.15 -12.17
C LEU A 227 -34.36 10.95 -11.45
N ALA A 228 -35.49 11.24 -12.09
CA ALA A 228 -36.63 11.91 -11.46
C ALA A 228 -37.24 11.05 -10.34
N THR A 229 -37.49 9.77 -10.59
CA THR A 229 -38.00 8.86 -9.54
C THR A 229 -37.01 8.69 -8.38
N PHE A 230 -35.71 8.73 -8.67
CA PHE A 230 -34.66 8.65 -7.66
C PHE A 230 -34.58 9.93 -6.82
N ALA A 231 -34.74 11.09 -7.46
CA ALA A 231 -34.79 12.39 -6.77
C ALA A 231 -35.98 12.46 -5.80
N ASP A 232 -37.17 11.99 -6.19
CA ASP A 232 -38.34 11.95 -5.30
C ASP A 232 -38.13 11.04 -4.07
N VAL A 233 -37.45 9.90 -4.26
CA VAL A 233 -37.09 8.99 -3.16
C VAL A 233 -36.05 9.62 -2.22
N LEU A 234 -35.10 10.39 -2.76
CA LEU A 234 -34.11 11.11 -1.95
C LEU A 234 -34.75 12.24 -1.16
N ALA A 235 -35.61 13.04 -1.78
CA ALA A 235 -36.30 14.16 -1.12
C ALA A 235 -37.23 13.67 0.00
N SER A 236 -37.90 12.53 -0.18
CA SER A 236 -38.71 11.92 0.88
C SER A 236 -37.86 11.33 2.02
N ALA A 237 -36.67 10.81 1.73
CA ALA A 237 -35.73 10.35 2.75
C ALA A 237 -35.13 11.50 3.57
N GLU A 238 -34.87 12.66 2.94
CA GLU A 238 -34.41 13.89 3.61
C GLU A 238 -35.48 14.45 4.56
N ALA A 239 -36.74 14.48 4.13
CA ALA A 239 -37.86 14.94 4.97
C ALA A 239 -38.05 14.08 6.24
N GLU A 240 -37.69 12.78 6.21
CA GLU A 240 -37.65 11.92 7.39
C GLU A 240 -36.38 12.09 8.24
N GLN A 241 -35.32 12.67 7.67
CA GLN A 241 -34.02 12.89 8.30
C GLN A 241 -33.92 14.21 9.09
N ASP A 242 -34.61 15.28 8.67
CA ASP A 242 -34.36 16.64 9.16
C ASP A 242 -35.00 17.03 10.52
N SER A 243 -35.91 16.26 11.10
CA SER A 243 -36.72 16.74 12.25
C SER A 243 -36.29 16.30 13.67
N SER A 244 -35.10 15.73 13.88
CA SER A 244 -34.60 15.56 15.26
C SER A 244 -33.08 15.38 15.34
N GLU A 245 -32.39 16.39 15.86
CA GLU A 245 -31.01 16.31 16.34
C GLU A 245 -30.79 15.04 17.20
N LEU A 246 -29.66 14.34 17.00
CA LEU A 246 -29.27 13.22 17.86
C LEU A 246 -29.11 13.74 19.30
N LYS A 247 -29.97 13.27 20.22
CA LYS A 247 -29.89 13.64 21.64
C LYS A 247 -28.52 13.20 22.21
N VAL A 248 -27.85 14.09 22.95
CA VAL A 248 -26.46 13.89 23.45
C VAL A 248 -26.27 12.58 24.22
N TRP A 249 -27.26 12.16 25.02
CA TRP A 249 -27.21 10.89 25.76
C TRP A 249 -27.15 9.65 24.85
N ALA A 250 -27.71 9.72 23.64
CA ALA A 250 -27.70 8.61 22.70
C ALA A 250 -26.32 8.38 22.06
N ILE A 251 -25.38 9.31 22.25
CA ILE A 251 -24.01 9.23 21.71
C ILE A 251 -23.12 8.36 22.59
N GLN A 252 -23.36 8.32 23.91
CA GLN A 252 -22.50 7.62 24.87
C GLN A 252 -22.46 6.10 24.63
N ASP A 253 -23.62 5.49 24.37
CA ASP A 253 -23.73 4.02 24.18
C ASP A 253 -23.53 3.57 22.74
N LEU A 254 -23.27 4.49 21.82
CA LEU A 254 -23.29 4.23 20.39
C LEU A 254 -22.24 3.18 19.98
N GLY A 255 -21.10 3.14 20.66
CA GLY A 255 -20.06 2.13 20.46
C GLY A 255 -20.50 0.72 20.87
N LEU A 256 -21.20 0.59 21.99
CA LEU A 256 -21.75 -0.69 22.48
C LEU A 256 -22.86 -1.19 21.54
N GLN A 257 -23.75 -0.30 21.13
CA GLN A 257 -24.84 -0.61 20.20
C GLN A 257 -24.32 -1.02 18.82
N ALA A 258 -23.27 -0.35 18.33
CA ALA A 258 -22.58 -0.75 17.10
C ALA A 258 -21.96 -2.14 17.23
N ALA A 259 -21.26 -2.42 18.33
CA ALA A 259 -20.65 -3.72 18.59
C ALA A 259 -21.71 -4.84 18.64
N GLU A 260 -22.84 -4.61 19.29
CA GLU A 260 -23.94 -5.57 19.31
C GLU A 260 -24.50 -5.84 17.92
N ARG A 261 -24.71 -4.80 17.12
CA ARG A 261 -25.20 -4.95 15.74
C ARG A 261 -24.24 -5.79 14.89
N VAL A 262 -22.93 -5.61 15.08
CA VAL A 262 -21.89 -6.41 14.43
C VAL A 262 -21.94 -7.88 14.90
N LEU A 263 -22.07 -8.11 16.21
CA LEU A 263 -22.14 -9.46 16.78
C LEU A 263 -23.38 -10.24 16.34
N LYS A 264 -24.52 -9.56 16.16
CA LYS A 264 -25.78 -10.17 15.72
C LYS A 264 -25.87 -10.37 14.19
N ALA A 265 -24.93 -9.83 13.42
CA ALA A 265 -24.96 -9.94 11.96
C ALA A 265 -24.53 -11.35 11.50
N THR A 266 -25.06 -11.80 10.35
CA THR A 266 -24.61 -13.04 9.70
C THR A 266 -23.16 -12.94 9.20
N GLU A 267 -22.74 -11.75 8.79
CA GLU A 267 -21.38 -11.44 8.32
C GLU A 267 -20.77 -10.30 9.16
N PRO A 268 -20.20 -10.59 10.35
CA PRO A 268 -19.74 -9.57 11.30
C PRO A 268 -18.71 -8.58 10.73
N LEU A 269 -17.71 -9.08 9.99
CA LEU A 269 -16.65 -8.23 9.42
C LEU A 269 -17.18 -7.26 8.37
N LYS A 270 -18.18 -7.68 7.58
CA LYS A 270 -18.82 -6.83 6.58
C LYS A 270 -19.68 -5.77 7.25
N ALA A 271 -20.47 -6.17 8.26
CA ALA A 271 -21.24 -5.23 9.06
C ALA A 271 -20.35 -4.19 9.75
N LEU A 272 -19.20 -4.61 10.32
CA LEU A 272 -18.22 -3.71 10.92
C LEU A 272 -17.68 -2.70 9.90
N ARG A 273 -17.25 -3.19 8.72
CA ARG A 273 -16.77 -2.34 7.63
C ARG A 273 -17.83 -1.31 7.22
N ASP A 274 -19.06 -1.75 7.00
CA ASP A 274 -20.13 -0.90 6.50
C ASP A 274 -20.51 0.17 7.54
N ILE A 275 -20.50 -0.17 8.83
CA ILE A 275 -20.70 0.80 9.94
C ILE A 275 -19.52 1.78 10.02
N CYS A 276 -18.28 1.31 9.95
CA CYS A 276 -17.10 2.19 10.02
C CYS A 276 -17.00 3.15 8.83
N GLN A 277 -17.43 2.74 7.62
CA GLN A 277 -17.38 3.57 6.42
C GLN A 277 -18.49 4.63 6.38
N ASN A 278 -19.68 4.32 6.91
CA ASN A 278 -20.87 5.18 6.83
C ASN A 278 -21.38 5.62 8.20
N PHE A 279 -20.49 5.73 9.19
CA PHE A 279 -20.87 5.92 10.59
C PHE A 279 -21.83 7.10 10.82
N PRO A 280 -21.60 8.32 10.27
CA PRO A 280 -22.52 9.45 10.47
C PRO A 280 -23.95 9.15 10.02
N PHE A 281 -24.13 8.43 8.92
CA PHE A 281 -25.45 8.07 8.40
C PHE A 281 -26.14 6.97 9.23
N VAL A 282 -25.35 6.06 9.80
CA VAL A 282 -25.88 4.89 10.53
C VAL A 282 -26.11 5.19 12.02
N ALA A 283 -25.47 6.23 12.58
CA ALA A 283 -25.55 6.62 13.98
C ALA A 283 -26.99 6.71 14.53
N ARG A 284 -27.90 7.36 13.81
CA ARG A 284 -29.32 7.47 14.21
C ARG A 284 -30.06 6.13 14.23
N SER A 285 -29.69 5.20 13.36
CA SER A 285 -30.29 3.86 13.40
C SER A 285 -29.75 3.01 14.55
N LEU A 286 -28.53 3.28 15.02
CA LEU A 286 -27.91 2.55 16.12
C LEU A 286 -28.54 2.95 17.45
N SER A 287 -28.72 4.25 17.69
CA SER A 287 -29.29 4.79 18.94
C SER A 287 -30.69 4.27 19.28
N LYS A 288 -31.48 3.86 18.29
CA LYS A 288 -32.83 3.34 18.49
C LYS A 288 -32.87 1.95 19.13
N LYS A 289 -31.77 1.21 19.13
CA LYS A 289 -31.72 -0.16 19.68
C LYS A 289 -30.82 -0.16 20.92
N PRO A 290 -31.38 -0.38 22.11
CA PRO A 290 -30.58 -0.42 23.33
C PRO A 290 -29.63 -1.61 23.31
N ALA A 291 -28.47 -1.43 23.94
CA ALA A 291 -27.48 -2.49 24.07
C ALA A 291 -27.92 -3.53 25.12
N VAL A 292 -27.55 -4.79 24.92
CA VAL A 292 -27.76 -5.87 25.89
C VAL A 292 -26.81 -5.70 27.08
N ARG A 293 -27.37 -5.69 28.29
CA ARG A 293 -26.62 -5.51 29.56
C ARG A 293 -25.45 -6.49 29.74
N GLU A 294 -25.58 -7.73 29.28
CA GLU A 294 -24.52 -8.74 29.34
C GLU A 294 -23.28 -8.33 28.53
N LEU A 295 -23.48 -7.68 27.37
CA LEU A 295 -22.38 -7.21 26.52
C LEU A 295 -21.64 -6.04 27.19
N GLU A 296 -22.38 -5.15 27.84
CA GLU A 296 -21.82 -4.00 28.55
C GLU A 296 -20.91 -4.43 29.72
N GLU A 297 -21.38 -5.37 30.55
CA GLU A 297 -20.60 -5.92 31.66
C GLU A 297 -19.30 -6.60 31.17
N GLU A 298 -19.37 -7.40 30.11
CA GLU A 298 -18.21 -8.07 29.51
C GLU A 298 -17.20 -7.08 28.90
N VAL A 299 -17.69 -6.06 28.17
CA VAL A 299 -16.83 -5.03 27.58
C VAL A 299 -16.14 -4.22 28.67
N SER A 300 -16.87 -3.82 29.71
CA SER A 300 -16.33 -3.09 30.86
C SER A 300 -15.25 -3.89 31.58
N TYR A 301 -15.49 -5.18 31.84
CA TYR A 301 -14.50 -6.08 32.44
C TYR A 301 -13.21 -6.17 31.60
N ARG A 302 -13.33 -6.36 30.28
CA ARG A 302 -12.16 -6.46 29.39
C ARG A 302 -11.40 -5.14 29.27
N GLN A 303 -12.09 -4.01 29.25
CA GLN A 303 -11.46 -2.69 29.23
C GLN A 303 -10.66 -2.45 30.51
N GLN A 304 -11.20 -2.82 31.68
CA GLN A 304 -10.51 -2.69 32.96
C GLN A 304 -9.31 -3.64 33.09
N ALA A 305 -9.40 -4.85 32.55
CA ALA A 305 -8.37 -5.87 32.69
C ALA A 305 -7.22 -5.79 31.67
N LEU A 306 -7.43 -5.20 30.48
CA LEU A 306 -6.44 -5.17 29.40
C LEU A 306 -5.84 -3.76 29.17
N TRP A 307 -6.34 -3.03 28.18
CA TRP A 307 -5.70 -1.82 27.65
C TRP A 307 -6.46 -0.52 27.96
N GLY A 308 -7.49 -0.58 28.81
CA GLY A 308 -8.34 0.57 29.11
C GLY A 308 -9.41 0.85 28.04
N PRO A 309 -10.37 1.74 28.34
CA PRO A 309 -11.36 2.19 27.36
C PRO A 309 -10.67 3.01 26.25
N HIS A 310 -11.22 2.98 25.04
CA HIS A 310 -10.76 3.72 23.85
C HIS A 310 -9.38 3.32 23.29
N TYR A 311 -8.78 2.23 23.76
CA TYR A 311 -7.56 1.71 23.14
C TYR A 311 -7.86 1.10 21.75
N SER A 312 -7.22 1.65 20.72
CA SER A 312 -7.22 1.09 19.37
C SER A 312 -5.82 0.63 19.01
N GLY A 313 -5.65 -0.68 18.84
CA GLY A 313 -4.39 -1.29 18.47
C GLY A 313 -4.64 -2.59 17.71
N ALA A 314 -3.77 -2.88 16.75
CA ALA A 314 -3.77 -4.14 16.04
C ALA A 314 -2.48 -4.88 16.37
N PHE A 315 -2.56 -6.20 16.50
CA PHE A 315 -1.42 -7.05 16.77
C PHE A 315 -1.33 -8.11 15.69
N LEU A 316 -0.10 -8.37 15.23
CA LEU A 316 0.20 -9.50 14.37
C LEU A 316 1.18 -10.37 15.14
N ASN A 317 0.79 -11.61 15.47
CA ASN A 317 1.68 -12.56 16.15
C ASN A 317 2.29 -11.99 17.44
N GLY A 318 1.46 -11.38 18.30
CA GLY A 318 1.93 -10.75 19.55
C GLY A 318 2.69 -9.42 19.38
N ARG A 319 3.04 -9.03 18.14
CA ARG A 319 3.68 -7.74 17.86
C ARG A 319 2.63 -6.67 17.58
N GLN A 320 2.69 -5.56 18.31
CA GLN A 320 1.85 -4.41 18.02
C GLN A 320 2.19 -3.83 16.64
N LEU A 321 1.17 -3.63 15.81
CA LEU A 321 1.28 -2.91 14.57
C LEU A 321 1.15 -1.40 14.87
N PRO A 322 1.97 -0.55 14.23
CA PRO A 322 1.84 0.89 14.39
C PRO A 322 0.61 1.38 13.61
N VAL A 323 -0.58 1.23 14.18
CA VAL A 323 -1.88 1.55 13.52
C VAL A 323 -2.07 3.06 13.31
N VAL A 324 -1.44 3.89 14.15
CA VAL A 324 -1.64 5.33 14.18
C VAL A 324 -0.49 6.01 13.42
N HIS A 325 -0.84 6.80 12.40
CA HIS A 325 0.04 7.60 11.52
C HIS A 325 1.02 6.87 10.58
N GLU A 326 1.33 5.57 10.78
CA GLU A 326 2.40 4.88 10.03
C GLU A 326 1.98 3.59 9.30
N ASN A 327 0.75 3.10 9.48
CA ASN A 327 0.32 1.86 8.84
C ASN A 327 -0.22 2.09 7.43
N ASP A 328 0.69 2.43 6.52
CA ASP A 328 0.40 2.33 5.10
C ASP A 328 0.25 0.86 4.68
N LEU A 329 -0.51 0.61 3.61
CA LEU A 329 -0.65 -0.73 3.01
C LEU A 329 0.71 -1.42 2.81
N VAL A 330 1.71 -0.65 2.37
CA VAL A 330 3.08 -1.14 2.14
C VAL A 330 3.77 -1.52 3.45
N GLY A 331 3.60 -0.75 4.52
CA GLY A 331 4.14 -1.05 5.85
C GLY A 331 3.58 -2.34 6.44
N LEU A 332 2.27 -2.58 6.26
CA LEU A 332 1.64 -3.82 6.66
C LEU A 332 2.17 -5.02 5.84
N LEU A 333 2.24 -4.88 4.51
CA LEU A 333 2.73 -5.94 3.63
C LEU A 333 4.19 -6.32 3.92
N THR A 334 5.05 -5.33 4.19
CA THR A 334 6.45 -5.58 4.58
C THR A 334 6.55 -6.27 5.94
N THR A 335 5.70 -5.91 6.90
CA THR A 335 5.62 -6.61 8.20
C THR A 335 5.20 -8.06 8.00
N ILE A 336 4.17 -8.33 7.19
CA ILE A 336 3.72 -9.70 6.88
C ILE A 336 4.83 -10.51 6.20
N GLN A 337 5.56 -9.92 5.24
CA GLN A 337 6.70 -10.57 4.60
C GLN A 337 7.78 -10.96 5.62
N ARG A 338 8.07 -10.08 6.59
CA ARG A 338 9.06 -10.34 7.63
C ARG A 338 8.63 -11.51 8.52
N GLU A 339 7.37 -11.51 8.96
CA GLU A 339 6.83 -12.59 9.79
C GLU A 339 6.79 -13.93 9.03
N LEU A 340 6.46 -13.94 7.75
CA LEU A 340 6.51 -15.15 6.93
C LEU A 340 7.93 -15.71 6.81
N ARG A 341 8.97 -14.86 6.70
CA ARG A 341 10.37 -15.34 6.70
C ARG A 341 10.71 -16.05 8.01
N SER A 342 10.26 -15.53 9.14
CA SER A 342 10.44 -16.17 10.45
C SER A 342 9.72 -17.53 10.51
N VAL A 343 8.47 -17.58 10.04
CA VAL A 343 7.69 -18.83 9.99
C VAL A 343 8.33 -19.86 9.06
N ASP A 344 8.80 -19.45 7.88
CA ASP A 344 9.49 -20.36 6.95
C ASP A 344 10.80 -20.88 7.53
N ALA A 345 11.56 -20.04 8.25
CA ALA A 345 12.79 -20.48 8.93
C ALA A 345 12.50 -21.51 10.03
N LEU A 346 11.45 -21.31 10.84
CA LEU A 346 11.01 -22.29 11.84
C LEU A 346 10.51 -23.59 11.20
N THR A 347 9.86 -23.48 10.04
CA THR A 347 9.41 -24.64 9.26
C THR A 347 10.60 -25.43 8.70
N GLN A 348 11.66 -24.75 8.25
CA GLN A 348 12.91 -25.40 7.80
C GLN A 348 13.63 -26.15 8.92
N LEU A 349 13.43 -25.74 10.18
CA LEU A 349 13.94 -26.47 11.36
C LEU A 349 13.12 -27.72 11.71
N GLY A 350 12.07 -28.04 10.95
CA GLY A 350 11.23 -29.23 11.15
C GLY A 350 10.21 -29.10 12.28
N LEU A 351 9.95 -27.88 12.76
CA LEU A 351 8.94 -27.64 13.79
C LEU A 351 7.53 -27.83 13.23
N SER A 352 6.63 -28.37 14.04
CA SER A 352 5.22 -28.54 13.66
C SER A 352 4.47 -27.20 13.66
N SER A 353 3.50 -27.04 12.75
CA SER A 353 2.67 -25.82 12.66
C SER A 353 2.05 -25.34 13.99
N PRO A 354 1.50 -26.20 14.88
CA PRO A 354 0.96 -25.71 16.14
C PRO A 354 2.06 -25.15 17.06
N VAL A 355 3.22 -25.81 17.15
CA VAL A 355 4.36 -25.31 17.93
C VAL A 355 4.86 -23.97 17.40
N ILE A 356 4.91 -23.81 16.07
CA ILE A 356 5.28 -22.54 15.43
C ILE A 356 4.27 -21.45 15.81
N SER A 357 2.96 -21.73 15.74
CA SER A 357 1.94 -20.75 16.12
C SER A 357 2.04 -20.33 17.59
N SER A 358 2.30 -21.28 18.49
CA SER A 358 2.51 -20.99 19.91
C SER A 358 3.77 -20.15 20.13
N LEU A 359 4.89 -20.50 19.51
CA LEU A 359 6.16 -19.76 19.62
C LEU A 359 6.02 -18.33 19.12
N VAL A 360 5.35 -18.16 17.97
CA VAL A 360 5.14 -16.87 17.32
C VAL A 360 4.10 -16.02 18.08
N SER A 361 3.20 -16.65 18.85
CA SER A 361 2.24 -15.94 19.71
C SER A 361 2.81 -15.50 21.06
N LEU A 362 4.02 -15.94 21.41
CA LEU A 362 4.63 -15.54 22.67
C LEU A 362 4.85 -14.02 22.67
N PRO A 363 4.54 -13.34 23.79
CA PRO A 363 4.80 -11.91 23.90
C PRO A 363 6.30 -11.67 23.68
N ALA A 364 6.63 -10.70 22.85
CA ALA A 364 7.99 -10.21 22.76
C ALA A 364 8.42 -9.77 24.16
N ALA A 365 9.65 -10.12 24.57
CA ALA A 365 10.21 -9.64 25.82
C ALA A 365 10.09 -8.09 25.84
N PRO A 366 9.70 -7.48 26.98
CA PRO A 366 9.70 -6.03 27.08
C PRO A 366 11.12 -5.53 26.76
N ALA A 367 11.21 -4.60 25.80
CA ALA A 367 12.45 -4.01 25.34
C ALA A 367 13.10 -3.11 26.41
#